data_AF-A0AAX0KAV0-F1
#
_entry.id   AF-A0AAX0KAV0-F1
#
_cell.length_a   1.000
_cell.length_b   1.000
_cell.length_c   1.000
_cell.angle_alpha   90.00
_cell.angle_beta   90.00
_cell.angle_gamma   90.00
#
_symmetry.space_group_name_H-M   'P 1'
#
loop_
_entity.id
_entity.type
_entity.pdbx_description
1 polymer ?
#
loop_
_entity_poly.entity_id
_entity_poly.type
_entity_poly.pdbx_seq_one_letter_code
_entity_poly.pdbx_strand_id
1 'polypeptide(L)' 'LKLRAGRSLTPEETAKLNAVLDYIDDLNALDISKAPEISWPEAPLALAG' A
#
# COMPACT_ATOMS: atom_id res chain seq x y z
N LEU A 1 2.73 12.66 -6.32
CA LEU A 1 2.57 11.27 -6.80
C LEU A 1 2.35 11.28 -8.31
N LYS A 2 3.40 11.00 -9.09
CA LYS A 2 3.42 11.14 -10.56
C LYS A 2 2.61 10.07 -11.32
N LEU A 3 2.04 9.06 -10.63
CA LEU A 3 1.20 8.04 -11.28
C LEU A 3 -0.13 8.55 -11.85
N ARG A 4 -0.61 9.72 -11.39
CA ARG A 4 -1.85 10.33 -11.90
C ARG A 4 -1.65 11.17 -13.17
N ALA A 5 -0.42 11.27 -13.70
CA ALA A 5 -0.02 12.24 -14.72
C ALA A 5 -0.49 11.91 -16.16
N GLY A 6 -1.68 11.34 -16.34
CA GLY A 6 -2.24 11.15 -17.70
C GLY A 6 -3.29 10.06 -17.88
N ARG A 7 -3.64 9.29 -16.84
CA ARG A 7 -4.70 8.26 -16.89
C ARG A 7 -5.75 8.57 -15.84
N SER A 8 -7.01 8.73 -16.28
CA SER A 8 -8.16 8.76 -15.36
C SER A 8 -8.33 7.36 -14.79
N LEU A 9 -7.98 7.21 -13.52
CA LEU A 9 -8.22 5.98 -12.77
C LEU A 9 -9.71 5.90 -12.41
N THR A 10 -10.31 4.72 -12.50
CA THR A 10 -11.65 4.51 -11.95
C THR A 10 -11.62 4.67 -10.42
N PRO A 11 -12.78 4.87 -9.76
CA PRO A 11 -12.84 4.92 -8.31
C PRO A 11 -12.26 3.66 -7.64
N GLU A 12 -12.48 2.49 -8.24
CA GLU A 12 -11.93 1.22 -7.77
C GLU A 12 -10.40 1.15 -7.91
N GLU A 13 -9.85 1.59 -9.04
CA GLU A 13 -8.39 1.66 -9.22
C GLU A 13 -7.74 2.66 -8.26
N THR A 14 -8.42 3.78 -7.99
CA THR A 14 -7.96 4.80 -7.04
C THR A 14 -7.97 4.25 -5.61
N ALA A 15 -9.02 3.52 -5.22
CA ALA A 15 -9.11 2.87 -3.92
C ALA A 15 -8.00 1.83 -3.73
N LYS A 16 -7.72 1.02 -4.76
CA LYS A 16 -6.60 0.06 -4.76
C LYS A 16 -5.25 0.77 -4.63
N LEU A 17 -5.03 1.86 -5.38
CA LEU A 17 -3.79 2.62 -5.33
C LEU A 17 -3.57 3.24 -3.93
N ASN A 18 -4.61 3.83 -3.34
CA ASN A 18 -4.53 4.39 -2.00
C ASN A 18 -4.23 3.30 -0.96
N ALA A 19 -4.91 2.15 -1.01
CA ALA A 19 -4.64 1.03 -0.10
C ALA A 19 -3.19 0.52 -0.18
N VAL A 20 -2.61 0.48 -1.38
CA VAL A 20 -1.20 0.12 -1.58
C VAL A 20 -0.26 1.21 -1.03
N LEU A 21 -0.59 2.48 -1.18
CA LEU A 21 0.20 3.58 -0.62
C LEU A 21 0.18 3.54 0.92
N ASP A 22 -0.98 3.33 1.52
CA ASP A 22 -1.14 3.22 2.98
C ASP A 22 -0.29 2.05 3.53
N TYR A 23 -0.30 0.90 2.85
CA TYR A 23 0.55 -0.24 3.21
C TYR A 23 2.05 0.06 3.13
N ILE A 24 2.48 0.83 2.13
CA ILE A 24 3.88 1.26 2.02
C ILE A 24 4.26 2.21 3.16
N ASP A 25 3.37 3.12 3.53
CA ASP A 25 3.60 4.02 4.67
C ASP A 25 3.68 3.24 5.99
N ASP A 26 2.81 2.25 6.21
CA ASP A 26 2.87 1.37 7.38
C ASP A 26 4.17 0.56 7.43
N LEU A 27 4.64 0.04 6.30
CA LEU A 27 5.92 -0.66 6.22
C LEU A 27 7.12 0.26 6.49
N ASN A 28 7.09 1.49 6.01
CA ASN A 28 8.16 2.46 6.27
C ASN A 28 8.18 2.91 7.73
N ALA A 29 7.01 2.97 8.38
CA ALA A 29 6.89 3.26 9.81
C ALA A 29 7.29 2.07 10.70
N LEU A 30 7.38 0.87 10.12
CA LEU A 30 7.69 -0.34 10.86
C LEU A 30 9.14 -0.36 11.32
N ASP A 31 9.34 -0.48 12.63
CA ASP A 31 10.67 -0.58 13.22
C ASP A 31 11.22 -2.01 13.07
N ILE A 32 11.85 -2.24 11.92
CA ILE A 32 12.51 -3.50 11.56
C ILE A 32 13.71 -3.84 12.46
N SER A 33 14.15 -2.93 13.33
CA SER A 33 15.23 -3.18 14.29
C SER A 33 14.81 -4.16 15.39
N LYS A 34 13.50 -4.39 15.56
CA LYS A 34 12.94 -5.37 16.50
C LYS A 34 12.86 -6.80 15.95
N ALA A 35 13.53 -7.07 14.82
CA ALA A 35 13.67 -8.43 14.29
C ALA A 35 14.20 -9.39 15.38
N PRO A 36 13.61 -10.59 15.55
CA PRO A 36 12.65 -11.24 14.65
C PRO A 36 11.15 -10.98 14.93
N GLU A 37 10.81 -10.25 15.99
CA GLU A 37 9.41 -10.00 16.43
C GLU A 37 8.79 -8.79 15.71
N ILE A 38 8.79 -8.82 14.38
CA ILE A 38 8.21 -7.76 13.56
C ILE A 38 6.73 -8.07 13.29
N SER A 39 5.86 -7.13 13.65
CA SER A 39 4.43 -7.21 13.32
C SER A 39 4.21 -6.65 11.92
N TRP A 40 4.26 -7.51 10.91
CA TRP A 40 4.02 -7.09 9.53
C TRP A 40 2.58 -6.61 9.33
N PRO A 41 2.35 -5.45 8.69
CA PRO A 41 1.02 -5.05 8.29
C PRO A 41 0.45 -6.04 7.27
N GLU A 42 -0.87 -6.11 7.21
CA GLU A 42 -1.53 -7.00 6.25
C GLU A 42 -1.48 -6.38 4.85
N ALA A 43 -0.94 -7.12 3.89
CA ALA A 43 -0.88 -6.63 2.51
C ALA A 43 -2.30 -6.40 2.00
N PRO A 44 -2.59 -5.26 1.34
CA PRO A 44 -3.85 -5.08 0.67
C PRO A 44 -3.91 -6.17 -0.40
N LEU A 45 -4.73 -7.19 -0.16
CA LEU A 45 -5.09 -8.18 -1.14
C LEU A 45 -5.63 -7.37 -2.32
N ALA A 46 -4.79 -7.14 -3.33
CA ALA A 46 -5.24 -6.56 -4.57
C ALA A 46 -6.27 -7.56 -5.08
N LEU A 47 -7.56 -7.27 -4.81
CA LEU A 47 -8.71 -8.14 -5.03
C LEU A 47 -8.44 -8.95 -6.30
N ALA A 48 -7.96 -10.17 -6.10
CA ALA A 48 -7.49 -11.02 -7.17
C ALA A 48 -8.75 -11.46 -7.88
N GLY A 49 -9.04 -10.77 -8.99
CA GLY A 49 -9.95 -11.26 -10.00
C GLY A 49 -9.33 -12.42 -10.73
#